data_AF-A0A2T5FYG8-F1
#
_entry.id   AF-A0A2T5FYG8-F1
#
_cell.length_a   1.000
_cell.length_b   1.000
_cell.length_c   1.000
_cell.angle_alpha   90.00
_cell.angle_beta   90.00
_cell.angle_gamma   90.00
#
_symmetry.space_group_name_H-M   'P 1'
#
loop_
_entity.id
_entity.type
_entity.pdbx_description
1 polymer ?
#
loop_
_entity_poly.entity_id
_entity_poly.type
_entity_poly.pdbx_seq_one_letter_code
_entity_poly.pdbx_strand_id
1 'polypeptide(L)' 'MRCPWPALRLARAMREAGEGMRLLILADDPIAPGEIAALADHHGWTVRPADQDHAFIVTK' A
#
# COMPACT_ATOMS: atom_id res chain seq x y z
N MET A 1 -3.94 12.23 2.06
CA MET A 1 -2.68 12.57 1.36
C MET A 1 -2.94 12.56 -0.13
N ARG A 2 -2.49 13.55 -0.90
CA ARG A 2 -2.67 13.54 -2.37
C ARG A 2 -1.67 12.61 -3.05
N CYS A 3 -2.10 11.91 -4.10
CA CYS A 3 -1.24 11.23 -5.07
C CYS A 3 -0.01 12.10 -5.46
N PRO A 4 1.20 11.52 -5.61
CA PRO A 4 1.55 10.08 -5.60
C PRO A 4 2.14 9.60 -4.26
N TRP A 5 1.97 10.37 -3.18
CA TRP A 5 2.62 10.09 -1.91
C TRP A 5 2.29 8.73 -1.25
N PRO A 6 1.06 8.19 -1.36
CA PRO A 6 0.74 6.88 -0.77
C PRO A 6 1.62 5.75 -1.32
N ALA A 7 1.75 5.64 -2.64
CA ALA A 7 2.55 4.61 -3.29
C ALA A 7 4.04 4.73 -2.94
N LEU A 8 4.61 5.94 -2.99
CA LEU A 8 6.04 6.15 -2.68
C LEU A 8 6.37 5.84 -1.22
N ARG A 9 5.49 6.21 -0.29
CA ARG A 9 5.67 5.93 1.14
C ARG A 9 5.50 4.45 1.44
N LEU A 10 4.53 3.79 0.82
CA LEU A 10 4.36 2.34 0.91
C LEU A 10 5.61 1.61 0.40
N ALA A 11 6.09 1.97 -0.79
CA ALA A 11 7.28 1.34 -1.37
C ALA A 11 8.50 1.49 -0.46
N ARG A 12 8.68 2.65 0.17
CA ARG A 12 9.75 2.88 1.14
C ARG A 12 9.56 2.00 2.38
N ALA A 13 8.38 2.02 2.98
CA ALA A 13 8.10 1.26 4.20
C ALA A 13 8.24 -0.26 3.98
N MET A 14 7.82 -0.79 2.82
CA MET A 14 7.99 -2.20 2.45
C MET A 14 9.46 -2.61 2.34
N ARG A 15 10.33 -1.73 1.82
CA ARG A 15 11.77 -1.98 1.79
C ARG A 15 12.40 -2.00 3.19
N GLU A 16 11.88 -1.19 4.11
CA GLU A 16 12.37 -1.10 5.49
C GLU A 16 11.83 -2.23 6.40
N ALA A 17 10.62 -2.74 6.14
CA ALA A 17 9.96 -3.74 6.99
C ALA A 17 10.55 -5.17 6.85
N GLY A 18 11.10 -5.54 5.70
CA GLY A 18 11.62 -6.89 5.46
C GLY A 18 10.55 -7.91 5.04
N GLU A 19 10.97 -9.15 4.79
CA GLU A 19 10.13 -10.24 4.27
C GLU A 19 9.08 -10.71 5.28
N GLY A 20 7.87 -11.06 4.81
CA GLY A 20 6.78 -11.56 5.67
C GLY A 20 6.11 -10.52 6.56
N MET A 21 6.48 -9.24 6.42
CA MET A 21 5.83 -8.14 7.14
C MET A 21 4.56 -7.67 6.46
N ARG A 22 3.66 -7.13 7.27
CA ARG A 22 2.37 -6.57 6.84
C ARG A 22 2.30 -5.11 7.25
N LEU A 23 2.00 -4.24 6.30
CA LEU A 23 1.87 -2.80 6.51
C LEU A 23 0.43 -2.36 6.30
N LEU A 24 -0.05 -1.49 7.19
CA LEU A 24 -1.31 -0.77 7.03
C LEU A 24 -1.03 0.59 6.38
N ILE A 25 -1.71 0.88 5.28
CA ILE A 25 -1.68 2.19 4.63
C ILE A 25 -3.06 2.83 4.68
N LEU A 26 -3.09 4.10 5.08
CA LEU A 26 -4.28 4.96 5.06
C LEU A 26 -4.17 5.94 3.90
N ALA A 27 -5.14 5.91 2.99
CA ALA A 27 -5.18 6.76 1.81
C ALA A 27 -6.63 7.14 1.47
N ASP A 28 -6.97 8.38 1.78
CA ASP A 28 -8.25 9.06 1.52
C ASP A 28 -8.42 9.52 0.05
N ASP A 29 -7.36 9.42 -0.75
CA ASP A 29 -7.40 9.76 -2.18
C ASP A 29 -8.15 8.66 -2.96
N PRO A 30 -9.19 8.99 -3.74
CA PRO A 30 -9.96 8.00 -4.50
C PRO A 30 -9.13 7.22 -5.53
N ILE A 31 -7.97 7.73 -5.98
CA ILE A 31 -7.11 7.00 -6.91
C ILE A 31 -6.16 6.00 -6.22
N ALA A 32 -5.97 6.13 -4.90
CA ALA A 32 -5.03 5.33 -4.14
C ALA A 32 -5.20 3.80 -4.29
N PRO A 33 -6.43 3.22 -4.34
CA PRO A 33 -6.59 1.79 -4.53
C PRO A 33 -5.90 1.28 -5.82
N GLY A 34 -6.04 2.03 -6.91
CA GLY A 34 -5.43 1.67 -8.21
C GLY A 34 -3.91 1.78 -8.18
N GLU A 35 -3.38 2.86 -7.58
CA GLU A 35 -1.92 3.04 -7.46
C GLU A 35 -1.27 2.00 -6.55
N ILE A 36 -1.91 1.66 -5.43
CA ILE A 36 -1.42 0.65 -4.48
C ILE A 36 -1.44 -0.74 -5.13
N ALA A 37 -2.51 -1.08 -5.86
CA ALA A 37 -2.59 -2.35 -6.58
C ALA A 37 -1.51 -2.47 -7.65
N ALA A 38 -1.33 -1.45 -8.50
CA ALA A 38 -0.31 -1.44 -9.53
C ALA A 38 1.12 -1.56 -8.96
N LEU A 39 1.39 -0.88 -7.84
CA LEU A 39 2.67 -0.99 -7.14
C LEU A 39 2.90 -2.40 -6.60
N ALA A 40 1.86 -3.00 -6.02
CA ALA A 40 1.95 -4.35 -5.47
C ALA A 40 2.18 -5.40 -6.56
N ASP A 41 1.46 -5.33 -7.68
CA ASP A 41 1.64 -6.21 -8.83
C ASP A 41 3.07 -6.12 -9.38
N HIS A 42 3.63 -4.91 -9.45
CA HIS A 42 5.01 -4.70 -9.91
C HIS A 42 6.06 -5.36 -9.00
N HIS A 43 5.78 -5.49 -7.70
CA HIS A 43 6.71 -6.04 -6.71
C HIS A 43 6.35 -7.45 -6.23
N GLY A 44 5.27 -8.05 -6.74
CA GLY A 44 4.77 -9.35 -6.28
C GLY A 44 4.18 -9.33 -4.87
N TRP A 45 3.71 -8.17 -4.40
CA TRP A 45 3.09 -8.02 -3.08
C TRP A 45 1.60 -8.36 -3.12
N THR A 46 1.03 -8.69 -1.97
CA THR A 46 -0.40 -8.91 -1.83
C THR A 46 -1.07 -7.69 -1.19
N VAL A 47 -2.19 -7.23 -1.76
CA VAL A 47 -3.00 -6.14 -1.22
C VAL A 47 -4.38 -6.67 -0.85
N ARG A 48 -4.90 -6.25 0.30
CA ARG A 48 -6.29 -6.46 0.71
C ARG A 48 -6.85 -5.22 1.41
N PRO A 49 -8.16 -4.96 1.31
CA PRO A 49 -8.80 -3.94 2.15
C PRO A 49 -8.64 -4.29 3.64
N ALA A 50 -8.53 -3.26 4.48
CA ALA A 50 -8.60 -3.39 5.93
C ALA A 50 -10.05 -3.16 6.44
N ASP A 51 -10.30 -3.40 7.72
CA ASP A 51 -11.64 -3.26 8.34
C ASP A 51 -12.09 -1.79 8.53
N GLN A 52 -11.34 -0.84 7.98
CA GLN A 52 -11.59 0.59 8.10
C GLN A 52 -11.57 1.25 6.73
N ASP A 53 -12.35 2.32 6.58
CA ASP A 53 -12.43 3.07 5.34
C ASP A 53 -11.05 3.60 4.93
N HIS A 54 -10.83 3.67 3.62
CA HIS A 54 -9.62 4.24 3.04
C HIS A 54 -8.32 3.56 3.51
N ALA A 55 -8.39 2.28 3.87
CA ALA A 55 -7.27 1.55 4.43
C ALA A 55 -7.00 0.22 3.73
N PHE A 56 -5.71 -0.08 3.54
CA PHE A 56 -5.25 -1.29 2.85
C PHE A 56 -4.13 -1.95 3.64
N ILE A 57 -4.12 -3.28 3.62
CA ILE A 57 -3.03 -4.08 4.17
C ILE A 57 -2.23 -4.64 3.00
N VAL A 58 -0.92 -4.37 3.02
CA VAL A 58 0.02 -4.80 2.00
C VAL A 58 1.04 -5.73 2.63
N THR A 59 1.29 -6.87 1.98
CA THR A 59 2.17 -7.94 2.47
C THR A 59 3.24 -8.23 1.43
N LYS A 60 4.48 -8.40 1.89
CA LYS A 60 5.60 -8.87 1.08
C LYS A 60 5.66 -10.39 1.15
#